data_AF-A0A2E2D788-F1
#
_entry.id   AF-A0A2E2D788-F1
#
_cell.length_a   1.000
_cell.length_b   1.000
_cell.length_c   1.000
_cell.angle_alpha   90.00
_cell.angle_beta   90.00
_cell.angle_gamma   90.00
#
_symmetry.space_group_name_H-M   'P 1'
#
loop_
_entity.id
_entity.type
_entity.pdbx_description
1 polymer ?
#
loop_
_entity_poly.entity_id
_entity_poly.type
_entity_poly.pdbx_seq_one_letter_code
_entity_poly.pdbx_strand_id
1 'polypeptide(L)'
;MANILLDKTHKQLIQSAIGLGNWLLNFDVLSADDKQAVIAIQDVLKKLPKINDGTLAMLGVSIETGDEEQGLVRGWDVSVEYFADDPEQQGGLELFSSYLPIPETTDKDILALKKQHEVYFHWPIGDVCNLVKQEQAGQWMKEVSQPEALLMTGSRLRAELVYKDFYSEIELPV
;
A
#
# COMPACT_ATOMS: atom_id res chain seq x y z
N MET A 1 21.85 5.68 -8.62
CA MET A 1 20.42 5.95 -8.86
C MET A 1 19.94 4.84 -9.78
N ALA A 2 19.06 4.00 -9.25
CA ALA A 2 18.49 2.89 -9.98
C ALA A 2 17.19 3.31 -10.66
N ASN A 3 16.66 2.45 -11.52
CA ASN A 3 15.40 2.67 -12.20
C ASN A 3 14.54 1.42 -12.15
N ILE A 4 13.24 1.59 -12.05
CA ILE A 4 12.24 0.56 -12.37
C ILE A 4 11.71 0.79 -13.78
N LEU A 5 11.29 -0.26 -14.49
CA LEU A 5 10.74 -0.10 -15.82
C LEU A 5 9.21 0.07 -15.74
N LEU A 6 8.74 1.28 -16.03
CA LEU A 6 7.32 1.64 -16.03
C LEU A 6 6.81 1.89 -17.45
N ASP A 7 5.61 1.39 -17.75
CA ASP A 7 4.87 1.76 -18.95
C ASP A 7 3.78 2.81 -18.66
N LYS A 8 3.00 3.18 -19.68
CA LYS A 8 1.94 4.18 -19.53
C LYS A 8 0.78 3.72 -18.66
N THR A 9 0.50 2.42 -18.62
CA THR A 9 -0.61 1.83 -17.85
C THR A 9 -0.34 1.91 -16.35
N HIS A 10 0.92 1.83 -15.93
CA HIS A 10 1.33 1.92 -14.52
C HIS A 10 1.16 3.33 -13.91
N LYS A 11 1.07 4.37 -14.74
CA LYS A 11 0.96 5.76 -14.24
C LYS A 11 -0.28 5.97 -13.39
N GLN A 12 -1.41 5.36 -13.76
CA GLN A 12 -2.66 5.52 -13.00
C GLN A 12 -2.60 4.83 -11.64
N LEU A 13 -1.91 3.69 -11.55
CA LEU A 13 -1.66 3.00 -10.28
C LEU A 13 -0.84 3.88 -9.34
N ILE A 14 0.28 4.41 -9.81
CA ILE A 14 1.12 5.31 -9.00
C ILE A 14 0.36 6.58 -8.58
N GLN A 15 -0.48 7.14 -9.47
CA GLN A 15 -1.31 8.28 -9.10
C GLN A 15 -2.37 7.94 -8.05
N SER A 16 -2.93 6.73 -8.07
CA SER A 16 -3.90 6.32 -7.04
C SER A 16 -3.21 6.05 -5.70
N ALA A 17 -1.96 5.53 -5.69
CA ALA A 17 -1.13 5.45 -4.48
C ALA A 17 -0.86 6.85 -3.88
N ILE A 18 -0.52 7.82 -4.74
CA ILE A 18 -0.38 9.23 -4.31
C ILE A 18 -1.72 9.76 -3.78
N GLY A 19 -2.83 9.39 -4.43
CA GLY A 19 -4.20 9.71 -4.01
C GLY A 19 -4.51 9.21 -2.60
N LEU A 20 -4.13 7.97 -2.26
CA LEU A 20 -4.27 7.41 -0.92
C LEU A 20 -3.52 8.27 0.12
N GLY A 21 -2.28 8.69 -0.19
CA GLY A 21 -1.55 9.62 0.67
C GLY A 21 -2.25 10.98 0.84
N ASN A 22 -2.84 11.53 -0.23
CA ASN A 22 -3.60 12.79 -0.13
C ASN A 22 -4.84 12.63 0.74
N TRP A 23 -5.52 11.49 0.63
CA TRP A 23 -6.65 11.16 1.48
C TRP A 23 -6.22 11.09 2.96
N LEU A 24 -5.12 10.41 3.27
CA LEU A 24 -4.60 10.28 4.63
C LEU A 24 -4.22 11.64 5.23
N LEU A 25 -3.68 12.56 4.44
CA LEU A 25 -3.34 13.92 4.88
C LEU A 25 -4.55 14.77 5.32
N ASN A 26 -5.78 14.36 5.01
CA ASN A 26 -7.00 15.06 5.44
C ASN A 26 -7.36 14.80 6.91
N PHE A 27 -6.73 13.83 7.58
CA PHE A 27 -7.03 13.51 8.97
C PHE A 27 -6.24 14.40 9.93
N ASP A 28 -6.95 15.05 10.87
CA ASP A 28 -6.35 15.95 11.86
C ASP A 28 -5.54 15.22 12.94
N VAL A 29 -5.76 13.91 13.11
CA VAL A 29 -5.03 13.08 14.09
C VAL A 29 -3.55 12.91 13.74
N LEU A 30 -3.17 13.09 12.46
CA LEU A 30 -1.78 12.98 12.05
C LEU A 30 -0.93 14.09 12.69
N SER A 31 0.17 13.69 13.32
CA SER A 31 1.20 14.61 13.76
C SER A 31 1.89 15.32 12.59
N ALA A 32 2.70 16.34 12.89
CA ALA A 32 3.50 17.00 11.87
C ALA A 32 4.49 16.03 11.19
N ASP A 33 5.07 15.11 11.97
CA ASP A 33 6.04 14.13 11.47
C ASP A 33 5.34 13.08 10.59
N ASP A 34 4.13 12.63 10.95
CA ASP A 34 3.32 11.74 10.10
C ASP A 34 3.02 12.39 8.74
N LYS A 35 2.55 13.64 8.74
CA LYS A 35 2.27 14.38 7.51
C LYS A 35 3.54 14.54 6.66
N GLN A 36 4.67 14.82 7.30
CA GLN A 36 5.95 14.93 6.60
C GLN A 36 6.37 13.59 5.98
N ALA A 37 6.20 12.47 6.69
CA ALA A 37 6.48 11.14 6.18
C ALA A 37 5.60 10.80 4.97
N VAL A 38 4.28 11.04 5.04
CA VAL A 38 3.36 10.83 3.92
C VAL A 38 3.78 11.64 2.69
N ILE A 39 4.10 12.92 2.87
CA ILE A 39 4.58 13.79 1.78
C ILE A 39 5.89 13.26 1.19
N ALA A 40 6.82 12.81 2.04
CA ALA A 40 8.10 12.27 1.60
C ALA A 40 7.95 10.98 0.79
N ILE A 41 7.05 10.08 1.21
CA ILE A 41 6.68 8.86 0.46
C ILE A 41 6.08 9.23 -0.90
N GLN A 42 5.13 10.17 -0.94
CA GLN A 42 4.56 10.67 -2.20
C GLN A 42 5.63 11.28 -3.12
N ASP A 43 6.62 11.96 -2.57
CA ASP A 43 7.71 12.54 -3.35
C ASP A 43 8.66 11.48 -3.91
N VAL A 44 8.81 10.33 -3.24
CA VAL A 44 9.47 9.15 -3.82
C VAL A 44 8.67 8.63 -5.01
N LEU A 45 7.35 8.43 -4.83
CA LEU A 45 6.46 7.95 -5.91
C LEU A 45 6.46 8.88 -7.13
N LYS A 46 6.45 10.20 -6.93
CA LYS A 46 6.49 11.21 -8.02
C LYS A 46 7.81 11.19 -8.81
N LYS A 47 8.91 10.71 -8.22
CA LYS A 47 10.24 10.65 -8.86
C LYS A 47 10.44 9.38 -9.69
N LEU A 48 9.55 8.40 -9.57
CA LEU A 48 9.58 7.19 -10.39
C LEU A 48 9.59 7.56 -11.89
N PRO A 49 10.35 6.83 -12.73
CA PRO A 49 10.97 5.52 -12.45
C PRO A 49 12.29 5.57 -11.67
N LYS A 50 12.83 6.75 -11.35
CA LYS A 50 14.13 6.89 -10.69
C LYS A 50 14.03 6.65 -9.19
N ILE A 51 14.89 5.79 -8.66
CA ILE A 51 14.98 5.47 -7.23
C ILE A 51 16.41 5.73 -6.75
N ASN A 52 16.52 6.41 -5.61
CA ASN A 52 17.80 6.71 -4.98
C ASN A 52 18.25 5.54 -4.11
N ASP A 53 19.55 5.35 -3.99
CA ASP A 53 20.08 4.43 -2.99
C ASP A 53 19.68 4.89 -1.57
N GLY A 54 19.43 3.93 -0.68
CA GLY A 54 18.89 4.15 0.66
C GLY A 54 17.42 4.60 0.68
N THR A 55 16.64 4.25 -0.35
CA THR A 55 15.20 4.52 -0.34
C THR A 55 14.51 3.45 0.49
N LEU A 56 13.78 3.87 1.53
CA LEU A 56 12.82 3.08 2.28
C LEU A 56 11.61 3.98 2.54
N ALA A 57 10.52 3.72 1.83
CA ALA A 57 9.30 4.52 1.85
C ALA A 57 8.08 3.60 1.75
N MET A 58 7.31 3.48 2.83
CA MET A 58 6.16 2.60 2.91
C MET A 58 4.95 3.33 3.51
N LEU A 59 3.80 3.16 2.88
CA LEU A 59 2.50 3.63 3.34
C LEU A 59 1.54 2.44 3.33
N GLY A 60 1.08 2.03 4.51
CA GLY A 60 0.04 1.04 4.71
C GLY A 60 -1.23 1.70 5.25
N VAL A 61 -2.40 1.29 4.76
CA VAL A 61 -3.71 1.68 5.31
C VAL A 61 -4.56 0.42 5.43
N SER A 62 -5.18 0.19 6.58
CA SER A 62 -6.05 -0.97 6.78
C SER A 62 -7.35 -0.64 7.50
N ILE A 63 -8.40 -1.38 7.13
CA ILE A 63 -9.70 -1.41 7.77
C ILE A 63 -9.87 -2.77 8.40
N GLU A 64 -10.04 -2.79 9.71
CA GLU A 64 -10.36 -3.96 10.50
C GLU A 64 -11.85 -3.91 10.86
N THR A 65 -12.59 -4.97 10.60
CA THR A 65 -14.00 -5.10 10.96
C THR A 65 -14.22 -6.35 11.78
N GLY A 66 -15.06 -6.29 12.81
CA GLY A 66 -15.38 -7.43 13.66
C GLY A 66 -14.55 -7.50 14.95
N ASP A 67 -14.47 -8.68 15.55
CA ASP A 67 -13.75 -8.95 16.80
C ASP A 67 -12.73 -10.10 16.65
N GLU A 68 -12.19 -10.57 17.78
CA GLU A 68 -11.19 -11.64 17.81
C GLU A 68 -11.73 -13.03 17.41
N GLU A 69 -13.04 -13.24 17.45
CA GLU A 69 -13.69 -14.49 17.04
C GLU A 69 -14.23 -14.43 15.61
N GLN A 70 -14.60 -13.24 15.14
CA GLN A 70 -15.10 -12.99 13.80
C GLN A 70 -14.63 -11.64 13.27
N GLY A 71 -13.56 -11.62 12.49
CA GLY A 71 -12.98 -10.40 11.95
C GLY A 71 -12.43 -10.52 10.54
N LEU A 72 -12.19 -9.36 9.93
CA LEU A 72 -11.59 -9.22 8.62
C LEU A 72 -10.75 -7.94 8.58
N VAL A 73 -9.48 -8.08 8.20
CA VAL A 73 -8.61 -6.95 7.89
C VAL A 73 -8.49 -6.84 6.38
N ARG A 74 -8.79 -5.66 5.86
CA ARG A 74 -8.50 -5.27 4.48
C ARG A 74 -7.45 -4.19 4.52
N GLY A 75 -6.33 -4.37 3.83
CA GLY A 75 -5.26 -3.39 3.79
C GLY A 75 -4.82 -3.08 2.38
N TRP A 76 -4.20 -1.91 2.22
CA TRP A 76 -3.50 -1.50 1.01
C TRP A 76 -2.15 -0.95 1.41
N ASP A 77 -1.13 -1.41 0.69
CA ASP A 77 0.24 -1.08 0.99
C ASP A 77 0.95 -0.61 -0.27
N VAL A 78 1.78 0.40 -0.07
CA VAL A 78 2.62 1.02 -1.09
C VAL A 78 4.03 1.07 -0.54
N SER A 79 4.96 0.31 -1.12
CA SER A 79 6.37 0.31 -0.73
C SER A 79 7.26 0.72 -1.90
N VAL A 80 8.27 1.53 -1.62
CA VAL A 80 9.40 1.75 -2.52
C VAL A 80 10.67 1.57 -1.73
N GLU A 81 11.47 0.60 -2.14
CA GLU A 81 12.68 0.20 -1.45
C GLU A 81 13.83 0.05 -2.43
N TYR A 82 15.02 0.52 -2.06
CA TYR A 82 16.24 0.25 -2.81
C TYR A 82 17.48 0.55 -1.98
N PHE A 83 18.32 -0.47 -1.83
CA PHE A 83 19.64 -0.40 -1.24
C PHE A 83 20.64 -1.03 -2.21
N ALA A 84 21.66 -0.30 -2.63
CA ALA A 84 22.62 -0.76 -3.64
C ALA A 84 23.47 -1.94 -3.15
N ASP A 85 23.69 -2.02 -1.84
CA ASP A 85 24.46 -3.09 -1.18
C ASP A 85 23.59 -4.28 -0.75
N ASP A 86 22.29 -4.29 -1.07
CA ASP A 86 21.42 -5.43 -0.85
C ASP A 86 21.79 -6.57 -1.82
N PRO A 87 22.36 -7.69 -1.32
CA PRO A 87 22.77 -8.80 -2.17
C PRO A 87 21.59 -9.51 -2.85
N GLU A 88 20.38 -9.37 -2.31
CA GLU A 88 19.17 -10.01 -2.86
C GLU A 88 18.50 -9.13 -3.92
N GLN A 89 18.92 -7.86 -4.06
CA GLN A 89 18.38 -6.87 -5.01
C GLN A 89 16.85 -6.83 -5.03
N GLN A 90 16.22 -6.96 -3.85
CA GLN A 90 14.76 -7.07 -3.72
C GLN A 90 14.05 -5.71 -3.80
N GLY A 91 14.80 -4.63 -3.96
CA GLY A 91 14.25 -3.30 -4.11
C GLY A 91 13.35 -3.16 -5.36
N GLY A 92 12.41 -2.23 -5.27
CA GLY A 92 11.44 -1.96 -6.30
C GLY A 92 10.34 -1.04 -5.82
N LEU A 93 9.28 -0.96 -6.62
CA LEU A 93 7.96 -0.48 -6.18
C LEU A 93 7.09 -1.71 -5.96
N GLU A 94 6.41 -1.78 -4.82
CA GLU A 94 5.32 -2.73 -4.61
C GLU A 94 4.01 -2.00 -4.29
N LEU A 95 2.93 -2.53 -4.83
CA LEU A 95 1.56 -2.11 -4.52
C LEU A 95 0.76 -3.38 -4.26
N PHE A 96 0.12 -3.50 -3.11
CA PHE A 96 -0.69 -4.68 -2.82
C PHE A 96 -1.92 -4.39 -1.99
N SER A 97 -2.89 -5.30 -2.05
CA SER A 97 -4.05 -5.34 -1.16
C SER A 97 -3.99 -6.63 -0.34
N SER A 98 -4.20 -6.52 0.96
CA SER A 98 -4.34 -7.66 1.88
C SER A 98 -5.81 -7.91 2.20
N TYR A 99 -6.16 -9.19 2.36
CA TYR A 99 -7.48 -9.64 2.82
C TYR A 99 -7.29 -10.76 3.83
N LEU A 100 -7.36 -10.45 5.12
CA LEU A 100 -6.98 -11.35 6.21
C LEU A 100 -8.19 -11.65 7.12
N PRO A 101 -8.76 -12.87 7.07
CA PRO A 101 -9.75 -13.29 8.04
C PRO A 101 -9.09 -13.46 9.42
N ILE A 102 -9.81 -13.06 10.47
CA ILE A 102 -9.41 -13.27 11.86
C ILE A 102 -10.51 -14.09 12.56
N PRO A 103 -10.17 -15.23 13.19
CA PRO A 103 -8.86 -15.88 13.17
C PRO A 103 -8.50 -16.40 11.77
N GLU A 104 -7.21 -16.72 11.56
CA GLU A 104 -6.78 -17.42 10.35
C GLU A 104 -7.62 -18.70 10.15
N THR A 105 -7.91 -19.01 8.90
CA THR A 105 -8.81 -20.11 8.55
C THR A 105 -8.28 -20.93 7.39
N THR A 106 -8.63 -22.22 7.39
CA THR A 106 -8.40 -23.14 6.28
C THR A 106 -9.66 -23.36 5.44
N ASP A 107 -10.74 -22.62 5.71
CA ASP A 107 -11.98 -22.69 4.96
C ASP A 107 -11.74 -22.30 3.49
N LYS A 108 -12.08 -23.19 2.56
CA LYS A 108 -11.79 -23.03 1.14
C LYS A 108 -12.56 -21.87 0.51
N ASP A 109 -13.77 -21.59 0.98
CA ASP A 109 -14.61 -20.54 0.41
C ASP A 109 -14.08 -19.16 0.85
N ILE A 110 -13.65 -19.06 2.11
CA ILE A 110 -12.99 -17.84 2.62
C ILE A 110 -11.65 -17.61 1.92
N LEU A 111 -10.83 -18.66 1.74
CA LEU A 111 -9.56 -18.56 1.02
C LEU A 111 -9.74 -18.22 -0.47
N ALA A 112 -10.80 -18.72 -1.10
CA ALA A 112 -11.14 -18.36 -2.47
C ALA A 112 -11.54 -16.88 -2.58
N LEU A 113 -12.32 -16.38 -1.61
CA LEU A 113 -12.69 -14.96 -1.53
C LEU A 113 -11.47 -14.06 -1.31
N LYS A 114 -10.60 -14.42 -0.35
CA LYS A 114 -9.31 -13.74 -0.11
C LYS A 114 -8.52 -13.59 -1.42
N LYS A 115 -8.34 -14.69 -2.16
CA LYS A 115 -7.61 -14.71 -3.42
C LYS A 115 -8.23 -13.81 -4.52
N GLN A 116 -9.54 -13.56 -4.46
CA GLN A 116 -10.21 -12.64 -5.39
C GLN A 116 -9.94 -11.18 -5.06
N HIS A 117 -9.74 -10.86 -3.78
CA HIS A 117 -9.52 -9.49 -3.32
C HIS A 117 -8.06 -9.08 -3.27
N GLU A 118 -7.15 -10.03 -3.02
CA GLU A 118 -5.73 -9.75 -2.97
C GLU A 118 -5.17 -9.43 -4.36
N VAL A 119 -4.42 -8.34 -4.41
CA VAL A 119 -3.65 -7.91 -5.57
C VAL A 119 -2.23 -7.69 -5.11
N TYR A 120 -1.27 -8.01 -5.97
CA TYR A 120 0.14 -7.75 -5.70
C TYR A 120 0.80 -7.39 -7.02
N PHE A 121 1.37 -6.19 -7.07
CA PHE A 121 2.13 -5.67 -8.19
C PHE A 121 3.52 -5.33 -7.70
N HIS A 122 4.53 -5.85 -8.38
CA HIS A 122 5.92 -5.59 -8.05
C HIS A 122 6.68 -5.19 -9.32
N TRP A 123 7.35 -4.04 -9.26
CA TRP A 123 8.30 -3.55 -10.26
C TRP A 123 9.70 -3.56 -9.63
N PRO A 124 10.47 -4.64 -9.83
CA PRO A 124 11.81 -4.71 -9.28
C PRO A 124 12.74 -3.76 -10.02
N ILE A 125 13.86 -3.41 -9.38
CA ILE A 125 14.90 -2.59 -9.98
C ILE A 125 15.45 -3.26 -11.25
N GLY A 126 15.49 -2.49 -12.35
CA GLY A 126 16.05 -2.94 -13.62
C GLY A 126 15.14 -3.83 -14.47
N ASP A 127 13.94 -4.19 -14.00
CA ASP A 127 12.97 -4.98 -14.76
C ASP A 127 11.58 -4.30 -14.84
N VAL A 128 10.72 -4.83 -15.71
CA VAL A 128 9.30 -4.46 -15.81
C VAL A 128 8.50 -5.42 -14.93
N CYS A 129 7.44 -4.93 -14.29
CA CYS A 129 6.44 -5.81 -13.70
C CYS A 129 5.90 -6.77 -14.76
N ASN A 130 6.11 -8.07 -14.54
CA ASN A 130 5.47 -9.09 -15.36
C ASN A 130 3.99 -9.17 -14.98
N LEU A 131 3.16 -8.54 -15.82
CA LEU A 131 1.72 -8.78 -15.93
C LEU A 131 0.84 -8.16 -14.83
N VAL A 132 0.54 -6.87 -14.99
CA VAL A 132 -0.58 -6.22 -14.29
C VAL A 132 -1.89 -6.56 -15.02
N LYS A 133 -2.76 -7.38 -14.42
CA LYS A 133 -4.10 -7.61 -14.98
C LYS A 133 -4.93 -6.34 -14.83
N GLN A 134 -5.55 -5.88 -15.91
CA GLN A 134 -6.37 -4.66 -15.91
C GLN A 134 -7.49 -4.67 -14.87
N GLU A 135 -8.10 -5.84 -14.64
CA GLU A 135 -9.15 -6.01 -13.62
C GLU A 135 -8.61 -5.77 -12.21
N GLN A 136 -7.49 -6.39 -11.85
CA GLN A 136 -6.84 -6.21 -10.54
C GLN A 136 -6.37 -4.76 -10.35
N ALA A 137 -5.81 -4.14 -11.40
CA ALA A 137 -5.43 -2.73 -11.35
C ALA A 137 -6.66 -1.83 -11.12
N GLY A 138 -7.75 -2.10 -11.83
CA GLY A 138 -9.02 -1.36 -11.68
C GLY A 138 -9.61 -1.51 -10.30
N GLN A 139 -9.60 -2.73 -9.73
CA GLN A 139 -10.05 -2.99 -8.37
C GLN A 139 -9.21 -2.20 -7.36
N TRP A 140 -7.88 -2.33 -7.43
CA TRP A 140 -6.98 -1.64 -6.51
C TRP A 140 -7.18 -0.12 -6.56
N MET A 141 -7.19 0.47 -7.76
CA MET A 141 -7.40 1.92 -7.92
C MET A 141 -8.74 2.38 -7.37
N LYS A 142 -9.79 1.58 -7.55
CA LYS A 142 -11.12 1.89 -7.00
C LYS A 142 -11.10 1.89 -5.48
N GLU A 143 -10.54 0.85 -4.86
CA GLU A 143 -10.52 0.70 -3.41
C GLU A 143 -9.70 1.81 -2.73
N VAL A 144 -8.48 2.08 -3.20
CA VAL A 144 -7.61 3.12 -2.59
C VAL A 144 -8.11 4.54 -2.84
N SER A 145 -9.00 4.75 -3.81
CA SER A 145 -9.56 6.07 -4.09
C SER A 145 -10.61 6.52 -3.07
N GLN A 146 -11.27 5.56 -2.40
CA GLN A 146 -12.30 5.79 -1.40
C GLN A 146 -12.26 4.68 -0.34
N PRO A 147 -11.19 4.58 0.48
CA PRO A 147 -11.09 3.54 1.50
C PRO A 147 -12.30 3.56 2.45
N GLU A 148 -12.82 4.75 2.76
CA GLU A 148 -13.96 4.96 3.64
C GLU A 148 -15.24 4.27 3.18
N ALA A 149 -15.39 3.99 1.87
CA ALA A 149 -16.56 3.30 1.34
C ALA A 149 -16.68 1.84 1.83
N LEU A 150 -15.61 1.29 2.41
CA LEU A 150 -15.55 -0.06 2.96
C LEU A 150 -15.74 -0.11 4.48
N LEU A 151 -15.86 1.04 5.14
CA LEU A 151 -16.11 1.13 6.57
C LEU A 151 -17.52 0.62 6.91
N MET A 152 -17.60 -0.10 8.03
CA MET A 152 -18.84 -0.59 8.62
C MET A 152 -18.92 -0.12 10.08
N THR A 153 -20.10 -0.24 10.70
CA THR A 153 -20.24 0.03 12.13
C THR A 153 -19.30 -0.87 12.93
N GLY A 154 -18.48 -0.26 13.79
CA GLY A 154 -17.47 -0.98 14.58
C GLY A 154 -16.15 -1.23 13.84
N SER A 155 -15.99 -0.74 12.61
CA SER A 155 -14.70 -0.76 11.93
C SER A 155 -13.66 0.07 12.67
N ARG A 156 -12.40 -0.38 12.61
CA ARG A 156 -11.22 0.37 13.00
C ARG A 156 -10.40 0.65 11.75
N LEU A 157 -9.96 1.89 11.61
CA LEU A 157 -9.12 2.32 10.50
C LEU A 157 -7.72 2.59 11.04
N ARG A 158 -6.70 2.02 10.40
CA ARG A 158 -5.30 2.17 10.80
C ARG A 158 -4.44 2.59 9.62
N ALA A 159 -3.38 3.34 9.89
CA ALA A 159 -2.32 3.62 8.94
C ALA A 159 -0.96 3.28 9.53
N GLU A 160 -0.07 2.78 8.70
CA GLU A 160 1.33 2.53 9.02
C GLU A 160 2.22 3.33 8.07
N LEU A 161 3.23 4.00 8.60
CA LEU A 161 4.17 4.83 7.85
C LEU A 161 5.59 4.40 8.17
N VAL A 162 6.37 4.12 7.13
CA VAL A 162 7.82 3.93 7.23
C VAL A 162 8.51 4.86 6.26
N TYR A 163 9.40 5.72 6.77
CA TYR A 163 10.25 6.55 5.91
C TYR A 163 11.65 6.66 6.50
N LYS A 164 12.60 5.94 5.92
CA LYS A 164 13.95 5.79 6.48
C LYS A 164 13.89 5.32 7.93
N ASP A 165 14.38 6.13 8.88
CA ASP A 165 14.41 5.81 10.31
C ASP A 165 13.10 6.19 11.04
N PHE A 166 12.13 6.78 10.34
CA PHE A 166 10.82 7.13 10.89
C PHE A 166 9.84 5.97 10.78
N TYR A 167 9.13 5.69 11.87
CA TYR A 167 8.07 4.70 11.96
C TYR A 167 6.88 5.27 12.74
N SER A 168 5.66 5.02 12.27
CA SER A 168 4.43 5.42 12.95
C SER A 168 3.28 4.46 12.65
N GLU A 169 2.52 4.12 13.68
CA GLU A 169 1.22 3.45 13.59
C GLU A 169 0.15 4.39 14.12
N ILE A 170 -0.92 4.58 13.36
CA ILE A 170 -1.92 5.60 13.62
C ILE A 170 -3.31 4.95 13.57
N GLU A 171 -4.08 5.07 14.64
CA GLU A 171 -5.51 4.78 14.61
C GLU A 171 -6.26 6.02 14.14
N LEU A 172 -6.96 5.89 13.01
CA LEU A 172 -7.68 6.98 12.36
C LEU A 172 -9.13 7.02 12.83
N PRO A 173 -9.75 8.20 12.97
CA PRO A 173 -11.15 8.31 13.32
C PRO A 173 -12.03 7.75 12.19
N VAL A 174 -13.12 7.06 12.60
CA VAL A 174 -14.07 6.35 11.72
C VAL A 174 -15.48 6.89 11.92
#